data_AF-A0A6P8YWD9-F1
#
_entry.id   AF-A0A6P8YWD9-F1
#
_cell.length_a   1.000
_cell.length_b   1.000
_cell.length_c   1.000
_cell.angle_alpha   90.00
_cell.angle_beta   90.00
_cell.angle_gamma   90.00
#
_symmetry.space_group_name_H-M   'P 1'
#
loop_
_entity.id
_entity.type
_entity.pdbx_description
1 polymer ?
#
loop_
_entity_poly.entity_id
_entity_poly.type
_entity_poly.pdbx_seq_one_letter_code
_entity_poly.pdbx_strand_id
1 'polypeptide(L)'
;MPSPPLMLLCAAGVGLAALLYYYFAAREERERMALGYAAPSGGGSRPRRQRCGSRYELEDCSICQEIVYKPSELRTLACGHNFHFRCIEKWLEAAPAPTTCPNCRQVVQN
;
A
#
# COMPACT_ATOMS: atom_id res chain seq x y z
N MET A 1 -38.78 -38.32 -5.81
CA MET A 1 -38.95 -37.03 -5.12
C MET A 1 -37.88 -36.95 -4.04
N PRO A 2 -37.01 -35.94 -4.03
CA PRO A 2 -35.96 -35.85 -3.01
C PRO A 2 -36.61 -35.75 -1.63
N SER A 3 -36.12 -36.52 -0.67
CA SER A 3 -36.67 -36.56 0.68
C SER A 3 -36.52 -35.19 1.35
N PRO A 4 -37.53 -34.73 2.12
CA PRO A 4 -37.51 -33.42 2.79
C PRO A 4 -36.22 -33.08 3.57
N PRO A 5 -35.51 -34.02 4.24
CA PRO A 5 -34.23 -33.71 4.89
C PRO A 5 -33.09 -33.34 3.91
N LEU A 6 -33.13 -33.81 2.66
CA LEU A 6 -32.08 -33.53 1.68
C LEU A 6 -32.11 -32.06 1.22
N MET A 7 -33.31 -31.47 1.12
CA MET A 7 -33.47 -30.07 0.71
C MET A 7 -32.98 -29.08 1.78
N LEU A 8 -33.15 -29.43 3.06
CA LEU A 8 -32.65 -28.65 4.19
C LEU A 8 -31.11 -28.62 4.23
N LEU A 9 -30.46 -29.74 3.92
CA LEU A 9 -29.00 -29.83 3.84
C LEU A 9 -28.43 -28.99 2.68
N CYS A 10 -29.09 -28.99 1.52
CA CYS A 10 -28.69 -28.15 0.39
C CYS A 10 -28.87 -26.64 0.69
N ALA A 11 -29.97 -26.25 1.35
CA ALA A 11 -30.21 -24.85 1.72
C ALA A 11 -29.18 -24.33 2.74
N ALA A 12 -28.86 -25.14 3.76
CA ALA A 12 -27.82 -24.81 4.72
C ALA A 12 -26.42 -24.75 4.09
N GLY A 13 -26.12 -25.68 3.16
CA GLY A 13 -24.86 -25.71 2.43
C GLY A 13 -24.65 -24.49 1.53
N VAL A 14 -25.67 -24.08 0.76
CA VAL A 14 -25.61 -22.89 -0.10
C VAL A 14 -25.55 -21.62 0.74
N GLY A 15 -26.28 -21.55 1.86
CA GLY A 15 -26.23 -20.40 2.77
C GLY A 15 -24.86 -20.24 3.44
N LEU A 16 -24.26 -21.32 3.93
CA LEU A 16 -22.93 -21.31 4.54
C LEU A 16 -21.83 -21.08 3.49
N ALA A 17 -21.95 -21.66 2.29
CA ALA A 17 -21.04 -21.39 1.18
C ALA A 17 -21.12 -19.93 0.70
N ALA A 18 -22.32 -19.35 0.61
CA ALA A 18 -22.50 -17.94 0.28
C ALA A 18 -21.97 -17.04 1.40
N LEU A 19 -22.24 -17.35 2.67
CA LEU A 19 -21.76 -16.55 3.81
C LEU A 19 -20.24 -16.63 3.96
N LEU A 20 -19.64 -17.81 3.79
CA LEU A 20 -18.20 -17.96 3.71
C LEU A 20 -17.66 -17.27 2.47
N TYR A 21 -18.28 -17.40 1.30
CA TYR A 21 -17.89 -16.65 0.10
C TYR A 21 -17.94 -15.15 0.33
N TYR A 22 -18.99 -14.58 0.94
CA TYR A 22 -19.05 -13.16 1.27
C TYR A 22 -18.06 -12.76 2.35
N TYR A 23 -17.81 -13.59 3.35
CA TYR A 23 -16.80 -13.32 4.38
C TYR A 23 -15.37 -13.38 3.82
N PHE A 24 -15.07 -14.41 3.03
CA PHE A 24 -13.79 -14.57 2.33
C PHE A 24 -13.63 -13.55 1.20
N ALA A 25 -14.69 -13.18 0.48
CA ALA A 25 -14.68 -12.12 -0.54
C ALA A 25 -14.57 -10.73 0.09
N ALA A 26 -15.23 -10.47 1.23
CA ALA A 26 -15.06 -9.23 1.99
C ALA A 26 -13.68 -9.16 2.68
N ARG A 27 -13.09 -10.31 3.03
CA ARG A 27 -11.69 -10.41 3.49
C ARG A 27 -10.71 -10.23 2.33
N GLU A 28 -11.03 -10.78 1.15
CA GLU A 28 -10.32 -10.53 -0.09
C GLU A 28 -10.48 -9.09 -0.55
N GLU A 29 -11.52 -8.34 -0.21
CA GLU A 29 -11.57 -6.90 -0.51
C GLU A 29 -10.62 -6.11 0.39
N ARG A 30 -10.51 -6.46 1.69
CA ARG A 30 -9.47 -5.86 2.56
C ARG A 30 -8.05 -6.26 2.17
N GLU A 31 -7.84 -7.46 1.63
CA GLU A 31 -6.52 -7.96 1.20
C GLU A 31 -6.19 -7.63 -0.28
N ARG A 32 -7.16 -7.59 -1.21
CA ARG A 32 -7.00 -7.14 -2.61
C ARG A 32 -6.95 -5.63 -2.74
N MET A 33 -7.67 -4.88 -1.90
CA MET A 33 -7.51 -3.42 -1.84
C MET A 33 -6.14 -3.04 -1.25
N ALA A 34 -5.46 -3.98 -0.58
CA ALA A 34 -4.06 -3.84 -0.15
C ALA A 34 -3.02 -4.33 -1.18
N LEU A 35 -3.39 -5.10 -2.24
CA LEU A 35 -2.42 -5.74 -3.14
C LEU A 35 -2.72 -5.70 -4.65
N GLY A 36 -3.63 -4.84 -5.13
CA GLY A 36 -3.53 -4.28 -6.49
C GLY A 36 -3.59 -5.28 -7.66
N TYR A 37 -4.56 -6.20 -7.70
CA TYR A 37 -4.73 -7.10 -8.84
C TYR A 37 -5.48 -6.41 -10.00
N ALA A 38 -4.71 -5.77 -10.88
CA ALA A 38 -5.20 -5.27 -12.17
C ALA A 38 -5.64 -6.43 -13.06
N ALA A 39 -6.85 -6.35 -13.61
CA ALA A 39 -7.34 -7.20 -14.69
C ALA A 39 -6.44 -7.07 -15.94
N PRO A 40 -6.29 -8.11 -16.79
CA PRO A 40 -5.55 -7.96 -18.02
C PRO A 40 -6.41 -7.17 -19.00
N SER A 41 -5.91 -6.04 -19.48
CA SER A 41 -6.47 -5.36 -20.65
C SER A 41 -5.33 -5.06 -21.60
N GLY A 42 -5.44 -5.63 -22.80
CA GLY A 42 -4.47 -5.48 -23.86
C GLY A 42 -4.25 -4.02 -24.27
N GLY A 43 -3.03 -3.77 -24.77
CA GLY A 43 -2.70 -2.79 -25.79
C GLY A 43 -3.07 -1.32 -25.54
N GLY A 44 -2.03 -0.50 -25.35
CA GLY A 44 -2.03 0.86 -25.89
C GLY A 44 -1.60 1.96 -24.92
N SER A 45 -0.52 2.64 -25.30
CA SER A 45 -0.17 4.02 -24.92
C SER A 45 0.24 4.27 -23.47
N ARG A 46 1.57 4.37 -23.26
CA ARG A 46 2.19 4.93 -22.05
C ARG A 46 1.54 6.27 -21.69
N PRO A 47 0.75 6.38 -20.59
CA PRO A 47 0.42 7.68 -20.06
C PRO A 47 1.67 8.20 -19.35
N ARG A 48 2.13 9.37 -19.79
CA ARG A 48 3.03 10.24 -19.05
C ARG A 48 2.55 10.30 -17.58
N ARG A 49 3.48 10.09 -16.63
CA ARG A 49 3.23 10.16 -15.18
C ARG A 49 2.47 11.45 -14.83
N GLN A 50 1.15 11.39 -14.80
CA GLN A 50 0.29 12.37 -14.16
C GLN A 50 -0.27 11.68 -12.92
N ARG A 51 0.36 11.97 -11.79
CA ARG A 51 -0.14 11.63 -10.47
C ARG A 51 -1.40 12.48 -10.26
N CYS A 52 -2.56 11.84 -10.29
CA CYS A 52 -3.79 12.43 -9.78
C CYS A 52 -3.64 12.43 -8.25
N GLY A 53 -3.23 13.56 -7.68
CA GLY A 53 -3.12 13.74 -6.24
C GLY A 53 -4.49 13.65 -5.59
N SER A 54 -4.75 12.55 -4.89
CA SER A 54 -5.67 12.58 -3.75
C SER A 54 -5.18 13.66 -2.79
N ARG A 55 -6.09 14.42 -2.17
CA ARG A 55 -5.77 15.49 -1.19
C ARG A 55 -4.98 15.04 0.06
N TYR A 56 -4.56 13.78 0.09
CA TYR A 56 -3.56 13.21 0.97
C TYR A 56 -2.56 12.50 0.06
N GLU A 57 -1.46 13.16 -0.28
CA GLU A 57 -0.29 12.48 -0.86
C GLU A 57 0.31 11.66 0.28
N LEU A 58 -0.12 10.40 0.38
CA LEU A 58 0.52 9.40 1.21
C LEU A 58 1.90 9.15 0.59
N GLU A 59 2.90 9.89 1.06
CA GLU A 59 4.28 9.68 0.68
C GLU A 59 4.83 8.45 1.43
N ASP A 60 5.52 7.57 0.71
CA ASP A 60 6.19 6.42 1.26
C ASP A 60 7.63 6.78 1.68
N CYS A 61 8.01 6.43 2.91
CA CYS A 61 9.38 6.62 3.37
C CYS A 61 10.26 5.52 2.79
N SER A 62 11.17 5.83 1.86
CA SER A 62 12.02 4.80 1.21
C SER A 62 13.04 4.13 2.15
N ILE A 63 13.21 4.62 3.38
CA ILE A 63 14.07 4.00 4.40
C ILE A 63 13.34 2.84 5.10
N CYS A 64 12.07 3.01 5.48
CA CYS A 64 11.30 1.98 6.20
C CYS A 64 10.19 1.33 5.35
N GLN A 65 9.97 1.80 4.13
CA GLN A 65 8.94 1.34 3.19
C GLN A 65 7.51 1.44 3.73
N GLU A 66 7.29 2.28 4.75
CA GLU A 66 5.97 2.52 5.34
C GLU A 66 5.40 3.87 4.88
N ILE A 67 4.07 3.93 4.84
CA ILE A 67 3.31 5.13 4.50
C ILE A 67 3.48 6.16 5.61
N VAL A 68 3.78 7.40 5.23
CA VAL A 68 3.84 8.49 6.19
C VAL A 68 2.43 9.02 6.46
N TYR A 69 1.88 8.63 7.61
CA TYR A 69 0.51 8.98 8.00
C TYR A 69 0.32 10.47 8.34
N LYS A 70 1.40 11.17 8.69
CA LYS A 70 1.35 12.56 9.15
C LYS A 70 2.45 13.41 8.51
N PRO A 71 2.09 14.51 7.84
CA PRO A 71 3.09 15.42 7.28
C PRO A 71 3.95 16.10 8.35
N SER A 72 3.51 16.12 9.62
CA SER A 72 4.27 16.67 10.75
C SER A 72 5.48 15.83 11.17
N GLU A 73 5.53 14.56 10.76
CA GLU A 73 6.65 13.66 11.05
C GLU A 73 7.55 13.45 9.82
N LEU A 74 7.32 14.23 8.76
CA LEU A 74 8.17 14.27 7.57
C LEU A 74 9.30 15.25 7.75
N ARG A 75 10.47 14.87 7.26
CA ARG A 75 11.60 15.76 7.03
C ARG A 75 11.93 15.76 5.55
N THR A 76 11.81 16.94 4.95
CA THR A 76 12.23 17.21 3.58
C THR A 76 13.71 17.60 3.58
N LEU A 77 14.54 16.89 2.82
CA LEU A 77 15.93 17.31 2.58
C LEU A 77 15.98 18.44 1.56
N ALA A 78 17.11 19.17 1.48
CA ALA A 78 17.33 20.21 0.46
C ALA A 78 17.20 19.69 -0.99
N CYS A 79 17.37 18.39 -1.21
CA CYS A 79 17.14 17.74 -2.50
C CYS A 79 15.66 17.50 -2.84
N GLY A 80 14.73 17.83 -1.94
CA GLY A 80 13.28 17.68 -2.14
C GLY A 80 12.71 16.29 -1.82
N HIS A 81 13.52 15.37 -1.26
CA HIS A 81 13.03 14.05 -0.85
C HIS A 81 12.54 14.05 0.60
N ASN A 82 11.41 13.39 0.83
CA ASN A 82 10.72 13.30 2.11
C ASN A 82 10.94 11.94 2.77
N PHE A 83 11.19 11.96 4.08
CA PHE A 83 11.37 10.76 4.90
C PHE A 83 10.75 10.99 6.28
N HIS A 84 10.43 9.92 7.01
CA HIS A 84 10.14 10.06 8.43
C HIS A 84 11.33 10.68 9.16
N PHE A 85 11.05 11.63 10.06
CA PHE A 85 12.06 12.29 10.90
C PHE A 85 12.97 11.25 11.59
N ARG A 86 12.37 10.23 12.22
CA ARG A 86 13.10 9.15 12.90
C ARG A 86 13.95 8.29 11.96
N CYS A 87 13.49 8.10 10.72
CA CYS A 87 14.22 7.28 9.74
C CYS A 87 15.45 8.03 9.23
N ILE A 88 15.30 9.31 8.89
CA ILE A 88 16.42 10.11 8.42
C ILE A 88 17.41 10.41 9.56
N GLU A 89 16.95 10.65 10.78
CA GLU A 89 17.81 10.84 11.95
C GLU A 89 18.74 9.64 12.17
N LYS A 90 18.18 8.42 12.23
CA LYS A 90 18.97 7.18 12.32
C LYS A 90 19.94 6.99 11.15
N TRP A 91 19.53 7.38 9.94
CA TRP A 91 20.41 7.32 8.77
C TRP A 91 21.61 8.27 8.92
N LEU A 92 21.38 9.49 9.40
CA LEU A 92 22.45 10.47 9.63
C LEU A 92 23.39 10.04 10.75
N GLU A 93 22.88 9.39 11.80
CA GLU A 93 23.69 8.86 12.90
C GLU A 93 24.54 7.65 12.50
N ALA A 94 23.99 6.75 11.67
CA ALA A 94 24.66 5.52 11.26
C ALA A 94 25.60 5.69 10.06
N ALA A 95 25.41 6.72 9.23
CA ALA A 95 26.17 6.89 8.00
C ALA A 95 27.58 7.45 8.25
N PRO A 96 28.63 6.89 7.61
CA PRO A 96 29.94 7.52 7.59
C PRO A 96 29.87 8.86 6.86
N ALA A 97 30.47 9.90 7.43
CA ALA A 97 30.49 11.23 6.82
C ALA A 97 31.14 11.19 5.41
N PRO A 98 30.61 11.91 4.40
CA PRO A 98 29.49 12.85 4.45
C PRO A 98 28.11 12.16 4.40
N THR A 99 27.17 12.69 5.17
CA THR A 99 25.78 12.25 5.14
C THR A 99 25.17 12.58 3.77
N THR A 100 24.61 11.58 3.09
CA THR A 100 24.01 11.72 1.76
C THR A 100 22.56 11.24 1.75
N CYS A 101 21.75 11.80 0.83
CA CYS A 101 20.37 11.38 0.65
C CYS A 101 20.29 9.94 0.13
N PRO A 102 19.46 9.06 0.73
CA PRO A 102 19.28 7.67 0.26
C PRO A 102 18.78 7.55 -1.19
N ASN A 103 17.98 8.52 -1.64
CA ASN A 103 17.34 8.47 -2.96
C ASN A 103 18.22 9.03 -4.08
N CYS A 104 18.93 10.14 -3.84
CA CYS A 104 19.70 10.83 -4.88
C CYS A 104 21.19 10.98 -4.59
N ARG A 105 21.68 10.51 -3.43
CA ARG A 105 23.08 10.60 -2.99
C ARG A 105 23.64 12.02 -2.88
N GLN A 106 22.79 13.04 -2.97
CA GLN A 106 23.19 14.42 -2.76
C GLN A 106 23.56 14.62 -1.29
N VAL A 107 24.65 15.33 -1.03
CA VAL A 107 25.11 15.62 0.34
C VAL A 107 24.02 16.39 1.08
N VAL A 108 23.69 15.93 2.29
CA VAL A 108 22.76 16.61 3.18
C VAL A 108 23.47 17.84 3.71
N GLN A 109 23.34 18.96 2.99
CA GLN A 109 23.85 20.24 3.45
C GLN A 109 22.85 20.81 4.47
N ASN A 110 23.34 21.04 5.69
CA ASN A 110 22.63 21.69 6.79
C ASN A 110 22.38 23.18 6.49
#